data_AF-A0A9E6CJN8-F1
#
_entry.id   AF-A0A9E6CJN8-F1
#
_cell.length_a   1.000
_cell.length_b   1.000
_cell.length_c   1.000
_cell.angle_alpha   90.00
_cell.angle_beta   90.00
_cell.angle_gamma   90.00
#
_symmetry.space_group_name_H-M   'P 1'
#
loop_
_entity.id
_entity.type
_entity.pdbx_description
1 polymer ?
#
loop_
_entity_poly.entity_id
_entity_poly.type
_entity_poly.pdbx_seq_one_letter_code
_entity_poly.pdbx_strand_id
1 'polypeptide(L)'
;MGAEQIIGGTIGKIGNVFTVSVRMIDVATGEILIVTAYDHIGEIGGLLTKGMKATVTRLMDSINKPTPLEDKQLVKNKSNTMFNDAGKTGTVTDIDGNVYKTVNISGQYWMAENLKVTRFRNGELIDNITSSDVWENLTTSAYCNYLNRIENAIEYGSLYNWYAVNDSRNIAPNGWHVPSDRMWKQLEMFLGMTLSEVNDVGFRGRYVGNRLKDSTSVYWSGSDSYAINRSGFSAIPAGFRWSNGTFFSPVSFNTYFWSSTVHSDYDYAWIRALFSDSSKVYRGIDHKSSGFSVRCVKD
;
A
#
# COMPACT_ATOMS: atom_id res chain seq x y z
N MET A 1 39.86 21.14 -4.00
CA MET A 1 39.64 19.74 -4.44
C MET A 1 38.43 19.76 -5.36
N GLY A 2 38.59 19.53 -6.66
CA GLY A 2 37.51 19.64 -7.67
C GLY A 2 36.53 18.47 -7.65
N ALA A 3 36.05 18.10 -6.46
CA ALA A 3 35.02 17.07 -6.32
C ALA A 3 33.64 17.70 -6.50
N GLU A 4 32.82 17.15 -7.41
CA GLU A 4 31.46 17.62 -7.69
C GLU A 4 30.45 17.11 -6.66
N GLN A 5 30.76 15.98 -6.01
CA GLN A 5 29.91 15.34 -5.01
C GLN A 5 30.73 14.92 -3.78
N ILE A 6 30.13 15.04 -2.59
CA ILE A 6 30.68 14.55 -1.33
C ILE A 6 29.77 13.47 -0.76
N ILE A 7 30.36 12.36 -0.34
CA ILE A 7 29.66 11.31 0.39
C ILE A 7 30.03 11.44 1.87
N GLY A 8 29.02 11.59 2.72
CA GLY A 8 29.16 11.62 4.17
C GLY A 8 28.25 10.59 4.81
N GLY A 9 28.65 10.03 5.94
CA GLY A 9 27.82 9.06 6.64
C GLY A 9 27.98 9.10 8.15
N THR A 10 27.02 8.51 8.84
CA THR A 10 27.00 8.37 10.30
C THR A 10 26.73 6.92 10.65
N ILE A 11 27.41 6.42 11.67
CA ILE A 11 27.10 5.15 12.30
C ILE A 11 26.44 5.43 13.65
N GLY A 12 25.25 4.87 13.86
CA GLY A 12 24.51 4.94 15.11
C GLY A 12 24.41 3.58 15.78
N LYS A 13 24.21 3.57 17.11
CA LYS A 13 23.84 2.38 17.87
C LYS A 13 22.68 2.73 18.80
N ILE A 14 21.62 1.92 18.74
CA ILE A 14 20.47 2.03 19.64
C ILE A 14 20.15 0.61 20.14
N GLY A 15 20.36 0.35 21.43
CA GLY A 15 20.24 -0.99 21.99
C GLY A 15 21.18 -1.99 21.30
N ASN A 16 20.61 -3.07 20.76
CA ASN A 16 21.35 -4.09 19.98
C ASN A 16 21.32 -3.85 18.47
N VAL A 17 20.87 -2.67 18.04
CA VAL A 17 20.81 -2.28 16.63
C VAL A 17 21.91 -1.30 16.32
N PHE A 18 22.65 -1.59 15.25
CA PHE A 18 23.61 -0.69 14.64
C PHE A 18 23.04 -0.17 13.31
N THR A 19 23.16 1.13 13.06
CA THR A 19 22.67 1.77 11.84
C THR A 19 23.83 2.43 11.13
N VAL A 20 23.92 2.30 9.81
CA VAL A 20 24.76 3.16 8.97
C VAL A 20 23.87 3.96 8.04
N SER A 21 24.02 5.28 8.06
CA SER A 21 23.32 6.21 7.18
C SER A 21 24.34 6.93 6.33
N VAL A 22 24.18 6.90 5.02
CA VAL A 22 25.06 7.55 4.05
C VAL A 22 24.25 8.51 3.20
N ARG A 23 24.78 9.71 3.03
CA ARG A 23 24.24 10.75 2.18
C ARG A 23 25.27 11.18 1.14
N MET A 24 24.81 11.40 -0.07
CA MET A 24 25.56 12.09 -1.12
C MET A 24 25.05 13.52 -1.23
N ILE A 25 25.97 14.46 -1.32
CA ILE A 25 25.69 15.90 -1.34
C ILE A 25 26.39 16.49 -2.55
N ASP A 26 25.66 17.30 -3.32
CA ASP A 26 26.24 18.13 -4.37
C ASP A 26 27.07 19.26 -3.75
N VAL A 27 28.32 19.41 -4.18
CA VAL A 27 29.27 20.34 -3.54
C VAL A 27 28.95 21.80 -3.87
N ALA A 28 28.38 22.05 -5.05
CA ALA A 28 28.09 23.40 -5.51
C ALA A 28 26.84 23.98 -4.84
N THR A 29 25.83 23.14 -4.59
CA THR A 29 24.51 23.55 -4.09
C THR A 29 24.27 23.20 -2.62
N GLY A 30 25.01 22.22 -2.08
CA GLY A 30 24.77 21.67 -0.74
C GLY A 30 23.54 20.76 -0.66
N GLU A 31 22.89 20.46 -1.78
CA GLU A 31 21.71 19.60 -1.83
C GLU A 31 22.06 18.14 -1.58
N ILE A 32 21.24 17.46 -0.77
CA ILE A 32 21.38 16.02 -0.56
C ILE A 32 20.76 15.29 -1.74
N LEU A 33 21.60 14.69 -2.58
CA LEU A 33 21.20 13.98 -3.79
C LEU A 33 20.62 12.59 -3.48
N ILE A 34 21.25 11.86 -2.56
CA ILE A 34 20.91 10.47 -2.24
C ILE A 34 21.07 10.26 -0.75
N VAL A 35 20.10 9.59 -0.11
CA VAL A 35 20.23 9.07 1.26
C VAL A 35 19.91 7.58 1.25
N THR A 36 20.78 6.79 1.86
CA THR A 36 20.56 5.36 2.08
C THR A 36 20.97 5.01 3.50
N ALA A 37 20.23 4.10 4.13
CA ALA A 37 20.57 3.61 5.46
C ALA A 37 20.43 2.09 5.52
N TYR A 38 21.10 1.49 6.49
CA TYR A 38 21.03 0.07 6.78
C TYR A 38 21.11 -0.18 8.28
N ASP A 39 20.13 -0.91 8.79
CA ASP A 39 20.07 -1.34 10.19
C ASP A 39 20.49 -2.80 10.32
N HIS A 40 21.32 -3.07 11.31
CA HIS A 40 21.81 -4.40 11.64
C HIS A 40 21.57 -4.71 13.11
N ILE A 41 20.83 -5.79 13.39
CA ILE A 41 20.64 -6.31 14.74
C ILE A 41 21.71 -7.37 15.01
N GLY A 42 22.46 -7.20 16.09
CA GLY A 42 23.54 -8.11 16.48
C GLY A 42 24.86 -7.37 16.68
N GLU A 43 25.97 -8.04 16.39
CA GLU A 43 27.31 -7.45 16.56
C GLU A 43 27.63 -6.44 15.45
N ILE A 44 28.43 -5.43 15.78
CA ILE A 44 28.88 -4.39 14.84
C ILE A 44 29.54 -4.99 13.58
N GLY A 45 30.17 -6.17 13.69
CA GLY A 45 30.77 -6.87 12.56
C GLY A 45 29.81 -7.13 11.40
N GLY A 46 28.52 -7.38 11.68
CA GLY A 46 27.51 -7.53 10.64
C GLY A 46 27.13 -6.22 9.94
N LEU A 47 27.17 -5.09 10.66
CA LEU A 47 27.06 -3.76 10.03
C LEU A 47 28.24 -3.49 9.10
N LEU A 48 29.46 -3.76 9.55
CA LEU A 48 30.67 -3.47 8.77
C LEU A 48 30.76 -4.32 7.49
N THR A 49 30.35 -5.59 7.57
CA THR A 49 30.48 -6.52 6.44
C THR A 49 29.27 -6.51 5.49
N LYS A 50 28.05 -6.43 6.04
CA LYS A 50 26.81 -6.48 5.25
C LYS A 50 26.19 -5.11 5.07
N GLY A 51 26.12 -4.31 6.14
CA GLY A 51 25.47 -3.01 6.13
C GLY A 51 26.18 -1.96 5.28
N MET A 52 27.50 -1.82 5.43
CA MET A 52 28.29 -0.89 4.61
C MET A 52 28.24 -1.28 3.13
N LYS A 53 28.43 -2.57 2.82
CA LYS A 53 28.36 -3.08 1.44
C LYS A 53 26.99 -2.82 0.82
N ALA A 54 25.90 -3.17 1.52
CA ALA A 54 24.54 -2.94 1.04
C ALA A 54 24.23 -1.45 0.81
N THR A 55 24.75 -0.58 1.69
CA THR A 55 24.55 0.87 1.60
C THR A 55 25.31 1.46 0.40
N VAL A 56 26.55 1.04 0.17
CA VAL A 56 27.33 1.46 -1.00
C VAL A 56 26.73 0.93 -2.31
N THR A 57 26.27 -0.33 -2.35
CA THR A 57 25.61 -0.87 -3.55
C THR A 57 24.37 -0.06 -3.91
N ARG A 58 23.50 0.25 -2.94
CA ARG A 58 22.31 1.09 -3.16
C ARG A 58 22.65 2.51 -3.62
N LEU A 59 23.76 3.07 -3.13
CA LEU A 59 24.26 4.37 -3.56
C LEU A 59 24.69 4.31 -5.03
N MET A 60 25.51 3.32 -5.41
CA MET A 60 25.99 3.14 -6.79
C MET A 60 24.86 2.83 -7.78
N ASP A 61 23.89 2.02 -7.40
CA ASP A 61 22.71 1.72 -8.23
C ASP A 61 21.82 2.94 -8.45
N SER A 62 21.91 3.94 -7.56
CA SER A 62 21.17 5.19 -7.68
C SER A 62 21.91 6.21 -8.54
N ILE A 63 23.25 6.16 -8.60
CA ILE A 63 24.10 6.98 -9.47
C ILE A 63 24.05 6.49 -10.93
N ASN A 64 24.00 5.18 -11.15
CA ASN A 64 24.06 4.57 -12.49
C ASN A 64 22.70 4.53 -13.23
N LYS A 65 21.67 5.19 -12.72
CA LYS A 65 20.39 5.34 -13.45
C LYS A 65 20.45 6.60 -14.33
N PRO A 66 20.16 6.50 -15.64
CA PRO A 66 20.07 7.69 -16.47
C PRO A 66 18.92 8.58 -15.98
N THR A 67 19.24 9.85 -15.72
CA THR A 67 18.28 10.89 -15.36
C THR A 67 17.33 11.16 -16.53
N PRO A 68 16.00 11.20 -16.32
CA PRO A 68 15.08 11.81 -17.28
C PRO A 68 15.42 13.29 -17.46
N LEU A 69 15.44 13.74 -18.72
CA LEU A 69 15.72 15.11 -19.13
C LEU A 69 14.85 16.14 -18.39
N GLU A 70 15.48 17.28 -18.10
CA GLU A 70 15.05 18.38 -17.23
C GLU A 70 13.74 19.07 -17.66
N ASP A 71 12.81 19.30 -16.72
CA ASP A 71 11.83 20.39 -16.77
C ASP A 71 12.24 21.49 -15.78
N LYS A 72 13.23 22.29 -16.19
CA LYS A 72 13.59 23.56 -15.53
C LYS A 72 12.60 24.64 -15.98
N GLN A 73 11.41 24.69 -15.38
CA GLN A 73 10.59 25.90 -15.21
C GLN A 73 9.25 25.53 -14.56
N LEU A 74 9.14 25.60 -13.22
CA LEU A 74 7.89 25.85 -12.46
C LEU A 74 8.08 25.70 -10.94
N VAL A 75 9.06 26.36 -10.31
CA VAL A 75 9.00 26.58 -8.85
C VAL A 75 9.50 27.99 -8.51
N LYS A 76 8.66 28.99 -8.80
CA LYS A 76 8.62 30.21 -8.00
C LYS A 76 7.19 30.37 -7.47
N ASN A 77 7.09 30.34 -6.15
CA ASN A 77 5.96 30.73 -5.30
C ASN A 77 4.76 29.76 -5.25
N LYS A 78 4.69 28.97 -4.16
CA LYS A 78 3.72 29.20 -3.06
C LYS A 78 3.91 28.21 -1.91
N SER A 79 3.93 28.79 -0.70
CA SER A 79 3.62 28.21 0.63
C SER A 79 4.39 26.97 1.08
N ASN A 80 5.44 27.28 1.83
CA ASN A 80 6.18 26.42 2.74
C ASN A 80 5.33 26.18 4.01
N THR A 81 4.50 25.13 4.01
CA THR A 81 3.88 24.44 5.16
C THR A 81 2.93 23.39 4.59
N MET A 82 3.28 22.09 4.58
CA MET A 82 2.32 20.94 4.48
C MET A 82 2.99 19.54 4.37
N PHE A 83 4.26 19.34 4.77
CA PHE A 83 4.89 18.00 4.69
C PHE A 83 5.82 17.74 5.89
N ASN A 84 5.25 17.46 7.07
CA ASN A 84 6.03 17.00 8.24
C ASN A 84 5.52 15.70 8.87
N ASP A 85 4.57 15.00 8.23
CA ASP A 85 3.84 13.89 8.86
C ASP A 85 3.95 12.54 8.14
N ALA A 86 4.72 12.44 7.05
CA ALA A 86 4.87 11.19 6.30
C ALA A 86 5.48 10.07 7.19
N GLY A 87 4.79 8.93 7.27
CA GLY A 87 5.19 7.79 8.11
C GLY A 87 4.72 7.85 9.56
N LYS A 88 4.00 8.90 9.99
CA LYS A 88 3.33 8.89 11.29
C LYS A 88 2.30 7.76 11.35
N THR A 89 2.35 6.97 12.41
CA THR A 89 1.43 5.86 12.63
C THR A 89 0.39 6.21 13.69
N GLY A 90 -0.72 5.49 13.69
CA GLY A 90 -1.77 5.63 14.70
C GLY A 90 -2.73 4.45 14.62
N THR A 91 -3.89 4.58 15.25
CA THR A 91 -4.96 3.59 15.16
C THR A 91 -6.31 4.21 14.87
N VAL A 92 -7.22 3.41 14.33
CA VAL A 92 -8.65 3.73 14.18
C VAL A 92 -9.47 2.54 14.65
N THR A 93 -10.61 2.81 15.29
CA THR A 93 -11.53 1.77 15.77
C THR A 93 -12.85 1.86 15.02
N ASP A 94 -13.37 0.74 14.52
CA ASP A 94 -14.71 0.68 13.91
C ASP A 94 -15.83 0.52 14.94
N ILE A 95 -17.06 0.38 14.47
CA ILE A 95 -18.25 0.22 15.30
C ILE A 95 -18.30 -1.12 16.06
N ASP A 96 -17.55 -2.13 15.60
CA ASP A 96 -17.47 -3.45 16.23
C ASP A 96 -16.36 -3.53 17.29
N GLY A 97 -15.60 -2.45 17.46
CA GLY A 97 -14.45 -2.42 18.37
C GLY A 97 -13.17 -2.98 17.76
N ASN A 98 -13.12 -3.25 16.46
CA ASN A 98 -11.89 -3.65 15.79
C ASN A 98 -10.94 -2.45 15.73
N VAL A 99 -9.72 -2.63 16.25
CA VAL A 99 -8.67 -1.61 16.19
C VAL A 99 -7.73 -1.92 15.03
N TYR A 100 -7.49 -0.92 14.19
CA TYR A 100 -6.64 -1.03 13.00
C TYR A 100 -5.49 -0.05 13.07
N LYS A 101 -4.30 -0.48 12.67
CA LYS A 101 -3.15 0.39 12.45
C LYS A 101 -3.40 1.31 11.27
N THR A 102 -2.83 2.50 11.33
CA THR A 102 -2.92 3.52 10.29
C THR A 102 -1.54 4.13 10.04
N VAL A 103 -1.35 4.68 8.85
CA VAL A 103 -0.14 5.36 8.42
C VAL A 103 -0.49 6.61 7.63
N ASN A 104 0.21 7.71 7.90
CA ASN A 104 0.13 8.91 7.07
C ASN A 104 0.99 8.75 5.82
N ILE A 105 0.33 8.82 4.66
CA ILE A 105 0.95 8.78 3.34
C ILE A 105 0.58 10.08 2.62
N SER A 106 1.55 10.98 2.48
CA SER A 106 1.38 12.26 1.77
C SER A 106 0.22 13.12 2.29
N GLY A 107 -0.01 13.14 3.61
CA GLY A 107 -1.06 13.94 4.25
C GLY A 107 -2.41 13.22 4.39
N GLN A 108 -2.60 12.05 3.77
CA GLN A 108 -3.77 11.21 3.98
C GLN A 108 -3.43 10.08 4.97
N TYR A 109 -4.34 9.81 5.90
CA TYR A 109 -4.20 8.64 6.76
C TYR A 109 -4.84 7.43 6.11
N TRP A 110 -4.06 6.39 5.89
CA TRP A 110 -4.51 5.12 5.31
C TRP A 110 -4.49 4.01 6.37
N MET A 111 -5.45 3.10 6.32
CA MET A 111 -5.37 1.87 7.11
C MET A 111 -4.20 1.01 6.64
N ALA A 112 -3.42 0.51 7.60
CA ALA A 112 -2.34 -0.46 7.39
C ALA A 112 -2.80 -1.92 7.57
N GLU A 113 -4.09 -2.13 7.89
CA GLU A 113 -4.74 -3.45 8.00
C GLU A 113 -6.07 -3.47 7.21
N ASN A 114 -6.51 -4.64 6.75
CA ASN A 114 -7.77 -4.80 6.01
C ASN A 114 -8.97 -4.65 6.97
N LEU A 115 -10.04 -4.01 6.50
CA LEU A 115 -11.31 -3.87 7.23
C LEU A 115 -11.92 -5.25 7.53
N LYS A 116 -12.53 -5.39 8.71
CA LYS A 116 -13.22 -6.62 9.17
C LYS A 116 -14.49 -6.33 9.97
N VAL A 117 -15.11 -5.18 9.69
CA VAL A 117 -16.38 -4.77 10.26
C VAL A 117 -17.53 -5.66 9.76
N THR A 118 -18.49 -5.92 10.62
CA THR A 118 -19.69 -6.74 10.40
C THR A 118 -20.98 -5.91 10.48
N ARG A 119 -20.85 -4.63 10.80
CA ARG A 119 -21.93 -3.65 10.87
C ARG A 119 -21.63 -2.42 10.04
N PHE A 120 -22.67 -1.82 9.50
CA PHE A 120 -22.59 -0.45 9.00
C PHE A 120 -22.43 0.54 10.14
N ARG A 121 -22.03 1.77 9.83
CA ARG A 121 -21.82 2.85 10.81
C ARG A 121 -23.08 3.22 11.60
N ASN A 122 -24.27 2.92 11.07
CA ASN A 122 -25.54 3.10 11.78
C ASN A 122 -25.88 1.95 12.75
N GLY A 123 -25.05 0.91 12.83
CA GLY A 123 -25.23 -0.26 13.71
C GLY A 123 -25.97 -1.44 13.10
N GLU A 124 -26.54 -1.29 11.89
CA GLU A 124 -27.19 -2.39 11.18
C GLU A 124 -26.16 -3.44 10.74
N LEU A 125 -26.54 -4.71 10.74
CA LEU A 125 -25.68 -5.79 10.28
C LEU A 125 -25.50 -5.74 8.76
N ILE A 126 -24.28 -6.08 8.32
CA ILE A 126 -24.00 -6.43 6.93
C ILE A 126 -24.28 -7.93 6.81
N ASP A 127 -24.93 -8.37 5.74
CA ASP A 127 -25.23 -9.80 5.57
C ASP A 127 -23.95 -10.61 5.35
N ASN A 128 -23.73 -11.63 6.19
CA ASN A 128 -22.63 -12.59 6.01
C ASN A 128 -23.09 -13.77 5.13
N ILE A 129 -22.77 -13.72 3.85
CA ILE A 129 -23.25 -14.69 2.87
C ILE A 129 -22.16 -15.70 2.55
N THR A 130 -22.35 -16.97 2.95
CA THR A 130 -21.37 -18.05 2.73
C THR A 130 -21.71 -18.96 1.56
N SER A 131 -22.98 -19.04 1.15
CA SER A 131 -23.42 -19.82 -0.01
C SER A 131 -22.93 -19.19 -1.32
N SER A 132 -22.38 -20.00 -2.23
CA SER A 132 -21.91 -19.55 -3.54
C SER A 132 -23.07 -19.13 -4.44
N ASP A 133 -24.13 -19.94 -4.50
CA ASP A 133 -25.31 -19.68 -5.34
C ASP A 133 -26.03 -18.40 -4.93
N VAL A 134 -26.09 -18.12 -3.62
CA VAL A 134 -26.65 -16.86 -3.11
C VAL A 134 -25.73 -15.70 -3.49
N TRP A 135 -24.43 -15.83 -3.26
CA TRP A 135 -23.44 -14.78 -3.52
C TRP A 135 -23.44 -14.32 -4.97
N GLU A 136 -23.52 -15.27 -5.91
CA GLU A 136 -23.50 -15.00 -7.35
C GLU A 136 -24.62 -14.06 -7.80
N ASN A 137 -25.77 -14.14 -7.14
CA ASN A 137 -26.97 -13.39 -7.50
C ASN A 137 -27.20 -12.14 -6.62
N LEU A 138 -26.24 -11.77 -5.77
CA LEU A 138 -26.39 -10.63 -4.87
C LEU A 138 -26.39 -9.30 -5.63
N THR A 139 -27.42 -8.50 -5.33
CA THR A 139 -27.50 -7.07 -5.66
C THR A 139 -27.56 -6.19 -4.40
N THR A 140 -27.37 -6.81 -3.24
CA THR A 140 -27.40 -6.17 -1.92
C THR A 140 -26.04 -6.27 -1.22
N SER A 141 -25.84 -5.41 -0.23
CA SER A 141 -24.61 -5.34 0.55
C SER A 141 -24.35 -6.63 1.32
N ALA A 142 -23.18 -7.22 1.12
CA ALA A 142 -22.76 -8.43 1.82
C ALA A 142 -21.27 -8.46 2.08
N TYR A 143 -20.88 -9.27 3.05
CA TYR A 143 -19.49 -9.65 3.30
C TYR A 143 -19.37 -11.16 3.49
N CYS A 144 -18.15 -11.65 3.41
CA CYS A 144 -17.77 -12.98 3.87
C CYS A 144 -16.31 -12.95 4.34
N ASN A 145 -15.89 -13.99 5.05
CA ASN A 145 -14.47 -14.19 5.34
C ASN A 145 -13.85 -15.07 4.27
N TYR A 146 -12.55 -14.96 4.03
CA TYR A 146 -11.87 -15.82 3.07
C TYR A 146 -12.11 -17.31 3.41
N LEU A 147 -12.51 -18.12 2.42
CA LEU A 147 -12.95 -19.52 2.58
C LEU A 147 -14.08 -19.72 3.60
N ASN A 148 -14.87 -18.68 3.89
CA ASN A 148 -15.94 -18.68 4.90
C ASN A 148 -15.47 -19.07 6.31
N ARG A 149 -14.21 -18.75 6.64
CA ARG A 149 -13.56 -19.09 7.92
C ARG A 149 -13.34 -17.86 8.78
N ILE A 150 -13.84 -17.87 10.01
CA ILE A 150 -13.76 -16.71 10.91
C ILE A 150 -12.32 -16.40 11.33
N GLU A 151 -11.50 -17.44 11.48
CA GLU A 151 -10.07 -17.33 11.81
C GLU A 151 -9.30 -16.53 10.74
N ASN A 152 -9.72 -16.60 9.48
CA ASN A 152 -9.09 -15.85 8.40
C ASN A 152 -9.36 -14.35 8.51
N ALA A 153 -10.46 -13.94 9.14
CA ALA A 153 -10.79 -12.52 9.31
C ALA A 153 -9.85 -11.81 10.28
N ILE A 154 -9.26 -12.55 11.23
CA ILE A 154 -8.33 -12.01 12.21
C ILE A 154 -7.10 -11.45 11.50
N GLU A 155 -6.58 -12.22 10.55
CA GLU A 155 -5.34 -11.96 9.83
C GLU A 155 -5.58 -11.13 8.56
N TYR A 156 -6.50 -11.58 7.70
CA TYR A 156 -6.68 -11.06 6.34
C TYR A 156 -7.79 -10.01 6.22
N GLY A 157 -8.52 -9.78 7.31
CA GLY A 157 -9.77 -9.02 7.28
C GLY A 157 -10.89 -9.75 6.55
N SER A 158 -11.98 -9.03 6.27
CA SER A 158 -13.13 -9.56 5.55
C SER A 158 -13.14 -9.14 4.08
N LEU A 159 -13.90 -9.88 3.28
CA LEU A 159 -14.15 -9.60 1.87
C LEU A 159 -15.55 -9.03 1.73
N TYR A 160 -15.67 -7.88 1.10
CA TYR A 160 -16.93 -7.18 0.89
C TYR A 160 -17.28 -7.20 -0.59
N ASN A 161 -18.56 -7.28 -0.91
CA ASN A 161 -19.01 -6.93 -2.25
C ASN A 161 -19.05 -5.40 -2.42
N TRP A 162 -19.13 -4.94 -3.66
CA TRP A 162 -19.09 -3.50 -3.94
C TRP A 162 -20.36 -2.78 -3.44
N TYR A 163 -21.49 -3.49 -3.35
CA TYR A 163 -22.72 -2.95 -2.76
C TYR A 163 -22.51 -2.51 -1.31
N ALA A 164 -21.79 -3.30 -0.50
CA ALA A 164 -21.40 -2.91 0.85
C ALA A 164 -20.42 -1.72 0.86
N VAL A 165 -19.48 -1.69 -0.09
CA VAL A 165 -18.50 -0.60 -0.22
C VAL A 165 -19.15 0.76 -0.50
N ASN A 166 -20.19 0.77 -1.33
CA ASN A 166 -20.89 2.00 -1.75
C ASN A 166 -22.23 2.21 -1.03
N ASP A 167 -22.47 1.50 0.07
CA ASP A 167 -23.69 1.63 0.86
C ASP A 167 -23.72 2.97 1.61
N SER A 168 -24.84 3.68 1.53
CA SER A 168 -25.05 4.96 2.23
C SER A 168 -24.91 4.86 3.76
N ARG A 169 -25.07 3.67 4.34
CA ARG A 169 -24.90 3.40 5.77
C ARG A 169 -23.42 3.33 6.20
N ASN A 170 -22.49 3.27 5.23
CA ASN A 170 -21.03 3.29 5.36
C ASN A 170 -20.42 2.15 6.18
N ILE A 171 -19.44 1.44 5.61
CA ILE A 171 -18.66 0.41 6.32
C ILE A 171 -17.40 0.96 7.00
N ALA A 172 -16.94 2.15 6.62
CA ALA A 172 -15.71 2.71 7.19
C ALA A 172 -15.93 3.28 8.61
N PRO A 173 -14.88 3.30 9.47
CA PRO A 173 -14.93 3.98 10.76
C PRO A 173 -15.38 5.45 10.69
N ASN A 174 -15.85 6.01 11.81
CA ASN A 174 -16.30 7.41 11.82
C ASN A 174 -15.17 8.38 11.43
N GLY A 175 -15.45 9.29 10.49
CA GLY A 175 -14.45 10.20 9.92
C GLY A 175 -13.50 9.56 8.90
N TRP A 176 -13.72 8.30 8.53
CA TRP A 176 -12.99 7.59 7.47
C TRP A 176 -13.95 7.20 6.35
N HIS A 177 -13.42 6.85 5.18
CA HIS A 177 -14.20 6.40 4.03
C HIS A 177 -13.43 5.40 3.16
N VAL A 178 -14.12 4.70 2.26
CA VAL A 178 -13.49 3.80 1.28
C VAL A 178 -12.89 4.64 0.13
N PRO A 179 -11.61 4.45 -0.23
CA PRO A 179 -10.89 5.29 -1.18
C PRO A 179 -11.52 5.25 -2.58
N SER A 180 -11.64 6.43 -3.18
CA SER A 180 -11.98 6.56 -4.60
C SER A 180 -10.81 6.18 -5.50
N ASP A 181 -11.07 5.97 -6.79
CA ASP A 181 -10.03 5.65 -7.77
C ASP A 181 -9.01 6.80 -7.85
N ARG A 182 -9.48 8.04 -7.69
CA ARG A 182 -8.64 9.23 -7.60
C ARG A 182 -7.66 9.17 -6.42
N MET A 183 -8.09 8.72 -5.25
CA MET A 183 -7.24 8.63 -4.06
C MET A 183 -6.21 7.51 -4.19
N TRP A 184 -6.61 6.37 -4.76
CA TRP A 184 -5.66 5.32 -5.14
C TRP A 184 -4.59 5.86 -6.10
N LYS A 185 -4.98 6.62 -7.13
CA LYS A 185 -4.04 7.25 -8.06
C LYS A 185 -3.08 8.23 -7.36
N GLN A 186 -3.56 9.02 -6.40
CA GLN A 186 -2.72 9.91 -5.60
C GLN A 186 -1.68 9.14 -4.77
N LEU A 187 -2.11 8.06 -4.10
CA LEU A 187 -1.22 7.16 -3.38
C LEU A 187 -0.14 6.57 -4.30
N GLU A 188 -0.54 6.08 -5.48
CA GLU A 188 0.38 5.47 -6.44
C GLU A 188 1.39 6.45 -7.02
N MET A 189 0.96 7.69 -7.30
CA MET A 189 1.85 8.78 -7.71
C MET A 189 2.86 9.12 -6.63
N PHE A 190 2.44 9.20 -5.36
CA PHE A 190 3.35 9.41 -4.24
C PHE A 190 4.40 8.30 -4.14
N LEU A 191 4.02 7.07 -4.51
CA LEU A 191 4.93 5.93 -4.57
C LEU A 191 5.76 5.86 -5.86
N GLY A 192 5.75 6.91 -6.67
CA GLY A 192 6.63 7.10 -7.84
C GLY A 192 6.03 6.64 -9.16
N MET A 193 4.71 6.55 -9.29
CA MET A 193 4.03 6.41 -10.58
C MET A 193 3.92 7.76 -11.29
N THR A 194 4.15 7.81 -12.60
CA THR A 194 4.00 9.07 -13.36
C THR A 194 2.54 9.36 -13.70
N LEU A 195 2.23 10.61 -14.04
CA LEU A 195 0.90 10.99 -14.54
C LEU A 195 0.51 10.26 -15.83
N SER A 196 1.48 9.93 -16.68
CA SER A 196 1.22 9.19 -17.93
C SER A 196 0.83 7.74 -17.65
N GLU A 197 1.41 7.10 -16.63
CA GLU A 197 1.10 5.72 -16.24
C GLU A 197 -0.17 5.62 -15.37
N VAL A 198 -0.48 6.65 -14.57
CA VAL A 198 -1.48 6.54 -13.50
C VAL A 198 -2.91 6.33 -14.01
N ASN A 199 -3.19 6.70 -15.26
CA ASN A 199 -4.51 6.51 -15.87
C ASN A 199 -4.64 5.20 -16.64
N ASP A 200 -3.55 4.46 -16.84
CA ASP A 200 -3.56 3.20 -17.57
C ASP A 200 -4.38 2.13 -16.83
N VAL A 201 -4.92 1.20 -17.61
CA VAL A 201 -5.54 -0.04 -17.13
C VAL A 201 -4.53 -1.17 -17.31
N GLY A 202 -4.48 -2.09 -16.36
CA GLY A 202 -3.51 -3.18 -16.30
C GLY A 202 -2.40 -2.95 -15.28
N PHE A 203 -1.28 -3.62 -15.48
CA PHE A 203 -0.10 -3.54 -14.61
C PHE A 203 0.73 -2.28 -14.89
N ARG A 204 0.84 -1.40 -13.89
CA ARG A 204 1.50 -0.09 -14.01
C ARG A 204 2.38 0.26 -12.81
N GLY A 205 3.28 1.22 -13.01
CA GLY A 205 4.24 1.72 -12.02
C GLY A 205 5.30 0.68 -11.63
N ARG A 206 6.50 0.78 -12.21
CA ARG A 206 7.60 -0.21 -12.18
C ARG A 206 7.96 -0.82 -10.81
N TYR A 207 7.60 -0.18 -9.69
CA TYR A 207 7.81 -0.72 -8.33
C TYR A 207 6.70 -0.37 -7.33
N VAL A 208 5.56 0.14 -7.82
CA VAL A 208 4.51 0.65 -6.94
C VAL A 208 3.86 -0.48 -6.15
N GLY A 209 3.65 -1.64 -6.79
CA GLY A 209 3.14 -2.82 -6.10
C GLY A 209 4.07 -3.26 -4.97
N ASN A 210 5.38 -3.31 -5.23
CA ASN A 210 6.38 -3.66 -4.21
C ASN A 210 6.45 -2.69 -3.03
N ARG A 211 6.11 -1.41 -3.25
CA ARG A 211 6.09 -0.39 -2.18
C ARG A 211 4.82 -0.43 -1.33
N LEU A 212 3.76 -1.08 -1.82
CA LEU A 212 2.49 -1.28 -1.11
C LEU A 212 2.47 -2.58 -0.30
N LYS A 213 3.12 -3.63 -0.81
CA LYS A 213 3.19 -4.95 -0.15
C LYS A 213 3.92 -4.90 1.18
N ASP A 214 3.45 -5.69 2.13
CA ASP A 214 4.14 -6.01 3.38
C ASP A 214 5.53 -6.61 3.12
N SER A 215 6.52 -6.16 3.90
CA SER A 215 7.94 -6.47 3.70
C SER A 215 8.48 -7.60 4.58
N THR A 216 7.65 -8.24 5.41
CA THR A 216 8.13 -9.24 6.40
C THR A 216 8.56 -10.56 5.77
N SER A 217 8.39 -10.74 4.46
CA SER A 217 8.59 -12.00 3.70
C SER A 217 7.74 -13.18 4.15
N VAL A 218 6.89 -13.01 5.19
CA VAL A 218 5.98 -14.04 5.69
C VAL A 218 4.90 -14.37 4.66
N TYR A 219 4.39 -13.36 3.95
CA TYR A 219 3.20 -13.52 3.13
C TYR A 219 3.46 -13.64 1.62
N TRP A 220 4.48 -12.96 1.10
CA TRP A 220 4.75 -12.87 -0.34
C TRP A 220 5.89 -13.80 -0.74
N SER A 221 5.60 -14.89 -1.46
CA SER A 221 6.56 -15.97 -1.77
C SER A 221 7.18 -15.94 -3.18
N GLY A 222 6.98 -14.88 -3.97
CA GLY A 222 7.44 -14.81 -5.37
C GLY A 222 8.93 -14.41 -5.54
N SER A 223 9.53 -14.69 -6.70
CA SER A 223 10.94 -14.32 -7.00
C SER A 223 11.15 -12.80 -7.18
N ASP A 224 10.08 -12.06 -7.51
CA ASP A 224 10.07 -10.59 -7.62
C ASP A 224 9.65 -9.89 -6.31
N SER A 225 9.57 -10.66 -5.20
CA SER A 225 9.11 -10.27 -3.86
C SER A 225 10.07 -9.37 -3.09
N TYR A 226 10.73 -8.42 -3.75
CA TYR A 226 11.27 -7.27 -3.04
C TYR A 226 10.11 -6.38 -2.58
N ALA A 227 9.26 -6.88 -1.68
CA ALA A 227 8.29 -6.09 -0.96
C ALA A 227 9.08 -5.19 0.01
N ILE A 228 8.99 -3.88 -0.22
CA ILE A 228 9.81 -2.89 0.49
C ILE A 228 8.97 -2.15 1.52
N ASN A 229 7.63 -2.17 1.38
CA ASN A 229 6.68 -1.47 2.24
C ASN A 229 7.08 -0.02 2.60
N ARG A 230 7.72 0.73 1.69
CA ARG A 230 8.18 2.11 1.98
C ARG A 230 7.02 3.05 2.34
N SER A 231 5.80 2.66 2.01
CA SER A 231 4.58 3.40 2.31
C SER A 231 4.04 3.16 3.73
N GLY A 232 4.38 2.04 4.37
CA GLY A 232 3.71 1.54 5.57
C GLY A 232 2.31 0.97 5.32
N PHE A 233 1.86 0.89 4.05
CA PHE A 233 0.55 0.38 3.66
C PHE A 233 0.35 -1.09 4.03
N SER A 234 1.43 -1.89 4.02
CA SER A 234 1.44 -3.26 4.56
C SER A 234 0.36 -4.18 3.94
N ALA A 235 0.24 -4.20 2.62
CA ALA A 235 -0.70 -5.10 1.95
C ALA A 235 -0.21 -6.56 2.04
N ILE A 236 -1.10 -7.44 2.47
CA ILE A 236 -0.89 -8.89 2.50
C ILE A 236 -1.83 -9.58 1.50
N PRO A 237 -1.49 -10.79 0.99
CA PRO A 237 -2.29 -11.54 0.04
C PRO A 237 -3.53 -12.14 0.72
N ALA A 238 -4.61 -11.38 0.80
CA ALA A 238 -5.85 -11.78 1.46
C ALA A 238 -6.77 -12.70 0.61
N GLY A 239 -6.35 -13.06 -0.60
CA GLY A 239 -7.20 -13.75 -1.56
C GLY A 239 -8.42 -12.91 -1.96
N PHE A 240 -9.44 -13.57 -2.51
CA PHE A 240 -10.70 -12.95 -2.89
C PHE A 240 -11.79 -13.98 -3.17
N ARG A 241 -13.02 -13.49 -3.35
CA ARG A 241 -14.17 -14.25 -3.83
C ARG A 241 -14.60 -13.74 -5.20
N TRP A 242 -14.72 -14.64 -6.16
CA TRP A 242 -15.22 -14.35 -7.50
C TRP A 242 -16.71 -13.98 -7.48
N SER A 243 -17.14 -13.30 -8.53
CA SER A 243 -18.55 -12.99 -8.76
C SER A 243 -19.45 -14.22 -8.83
N ASN A 244 -18.94 -15.38 -9.23
CA ASN A 244 -19.66 -16.67 -9.21
C ASN A 244 -19.68 -17.37 -7.83
N GLY A 245 -19.25 -16.67 -6.77
CA GLY A 245 -19.25 -17.18 -5.40
C GLY A 245 -18.08 -18.11 -5.04
N THR A 246 -17.21 -18.50 -5.97
CA THR A 246 -16.03 -19.32 -5.68
C THR A 246 -14.86 -18.50 -5.12
N PHE A 247 -13.90 -19.13 -4.43
CA PHE A 247 -12.69 -18.48 -3.92
C PHE A 247 -11.48 -18.82 -4.77
N PHE A 248 -10.55 -17.87 -4.91
CA PHE A 248 -9.23 -18.13 -5.48
C PHE A 248 -8.23 -18.50 -4.38
N SER A 249 -7.54 -19.64 -4.53
CA SER A 249 -7.03 -20.44 -3.41
C SER A 249 -5.66 -20.09 -2.77
N PRO A 250 -4.71 -19.35 -3.37
CA PRO A 250 -3.47 -19.01 -2.66
C PRO A 250 -3.54 -17.60 -2.05
N VAL A 251 -3.78 -17.52 -0.73
CA VAL A 251 -3.50 -16.35 0.16
C VAL A 251 -2.01 -15.98 0.26
N SER A 252 -1.20 -16.46 -0.67
CA SER A 252 0.20 -16.11 -0.89
C SER A 252 0.45 -15.49 -2.26
N PHE A 253 -0.57 -15.47 -3.13
CA PHE A 253 -0.42 -15.06 -4.52
C PHE A 253 -0.95 -13.66 -4.80
N ASN A 254 -2.14 -13.31 -4.31
CA ASN A 254 -2.72 -12.00 -4.60
C ASN A 254 -3.61 -11.42 -3.49
N THR A 255 -3.85 -10.12 -3.60
CA THR A 255 -4.90 -9.39 -2.88
C THR A 255 -5.54 -8.38 -3.81
N TYR A 256 -6.83 -8.15 -3.61
CA TYR A 256 -7.63 -7.19 -4.33
C TYR A 256 -8.23 -6.19 -3.35
N PHE A 257 -8.28 -4.93 -3.78
CA PHE A 257 -8.88 -3.85 -3.03
C PHE A 257 -9.94 -3.15 -3.86
N TRP A 258 -11.09 -2.93 -3.23
CA TRP A 258 -12.12 -2.09 -3.82
C TRP A 258 -11.71 -0.62 -3.86
N SER A 259 -12.19 0.06 -4.89
CA SER A 259 -12.45 1.50 -4.87
C SER A 259 -13.94 1.76 -4.69
N SER A 260 -14.29 2.88 -4.03
CA SER A 260 -15.66 3.41 -4.01
C SER A 260 -16.12 3.99 -5.36
N THR A 261 -15.25 4.06 -6.38
CA THR A 261 -15.60 4.60 -7.70
C THR A 261 -16.21 3.52 -8.60
N VAL A 262 -17.46 3.74 -9.01
CA VAL A 262 -18.17 2.94 -10.01
C VAL A 262 -17.55 3.10 -11.41
N HIS A 263 -17.62 2.07 -12.24
CA HIS A 263 -17.25 2.18 -13.65
C HIS A 263 -18.41 2.75 -14.49
N SER A 264 -18.15 3.17 -15.73
CA SER A 264 -19.22 3.61 -16.64
C SER A 264 -20.12 2.45 -17.08
N ASP A 265 -19.59 1.24 -17.03
CA ASP A 265 -20.38 0.01 -17.06
C ASP A 265 -20.91 -0.23 -15.64
N TYR A 266 -22.22 -0.07 -15.46
CA TYR A 266 -22.86 -0.01 -14.15
C TYR A 266 -22.81 -1.31 -13.38
N ASP A 267 -22.44 -2.44 -13.96
CA ASP A 267 -22.26 -3.70 -13.22
C ASP A 267 -20.86 -3.85 -12.62
N TYR A 268 -19.96 -2.91 -12.91
CA TYR A 268 -18.56 -2.97 -12.55
C TYR A 268 -18.09 -1.78 -11.71
N ALA A 269 -17.01 -1.99 -10.96
CA ALA A 269 -16.34 -0.96 -10.20
C ALA A 269 -14.82 -1.09 -10.28
N TRP A 270 -14.11 0.00 -9.98
CA TRP A 270 -12.65 0.02 -10.05
C TRP A 270 -12.01 -0.76 -8.91
N ILE A 271 -10.94 -1.49 -9.24
CA ILE A 271 -10.14 -2.26 -8.28
C ILE A 271 -8.66 -1.92 -8.38
N ARG A 272 -7.95 -2.31 -7.32
CA ARG A 272 -6.50 -2.52 -7.33
C ARG A 272 -6.19 -3.95 -6.98
N ALA A 273 -5.15 -4.50 -7.59
CA ALA A 273 -4.64 -5.81 -7.21
C ALA A 273 -3.11 -5.84 -7.14
N LEU A 274 -2.60 -6.66 -6.23
CA LEU A 274 -1.18 -6.93 -6.04
C LEU A 274 -0.94 -8.42 -6.17
N PHE A 275 0.15 -8.79 -6.84
CA PHE A 275 0.48 -10.17 -7.16
C PHE A 275 1.90 -10.49 -6.68
N SER A 276 2.15 -11.70 -6.19
CA SER A 276 3.43 -12.11 -5.60
C SER A 276 4.59 -12.10 -6.61
N ASP A 277 4.28 -12.28 -7.89
CA ASP A 277 5.17 -12.33 -9.04
C ASP A 277 5.23 -11.02 -9.84
N SER A 278 4.69 -9.92 -9.32
CA SER A 278 4.69 -8.64 -10.02
C SER A 278 5.13 -7.48 -9.12
N SER A 279 6.07 -6.67 -9.60
CA SER A 279 6.51 -5.44 -8.94
C SER A 279 5.54 -4.27 -9.09
N LYS A 280 4.58 -4.40 -10.02
CA LYS A 280 3.61 -3.38 -10.41
C LYS A 280 2.31 -3.51 -9.62
N VAL A 281 1.52 -2.45 -9.61
CA VAL A 281 0.13 -2.51 -9.16
C VAL A 281 -0.76 -2.73 -10.38
N TYR A 282 -1.76 -3.60 -10.27
CA TYR A 282 -2.79 -3.76 -11.28
C TYR A 282 -3.96 -2.84 -10.99
N ARG A 283 -4.46 -2.15 -12.03
CA ARG A 283 -5.74 -1.42 -12.00
C ARG A 283 -6.66 -1.99 -13.05
N GLY A 284 -7.89 -2.25 -12.67
CA GLY A 284 -8.89 -2.75 -13.60
C GLY A 284 -10.28 -2.55 -13.02
N ILE A 285 -11.24 -3.26 -13.60
CA ILE A 285 -12.61 -3.30 -13.14
C ILE A 285 -12.99 -4.74 -12.83
N ASP A 286 -13.94 -4.90 -11.93
CA ASP A 286 -14.53 -6.20 -11.62
C ASP A 286 -16.02 -6.03 -11.29
N HIS A 287 -16.76 -7.13 -11.38
CA HIS A 287 -18.19 -7.16 -11.16
C HIS A 287 -18.50 -6.84 -9.70
N LYS A 288 -19.57 -6.07 -9.46
CA LYS A 288 -19.92 -5.57 -8.12
C LYS A 288 -20.22 -6.67 -7.09
N SER A 289 -20.57 -7.88 -7.54
CA SER A 289 -20.77 -9.03 -6.64
C SER A 289 -19.47 -9.67 -6.15
N SER A 290 -18.30 -9.43 -6.77
CA SER A 290 -17.03 -10.00 -6.31
C SER A 290 -16.70 -9.56 -4.87
N GLY A 291 -16.01 -10.40 -4.11
CA GLY A 291 -15.63 -10.14 -2.71
C GLY A 291 -14.16 -9.77 -2.58
N PHE A 292 -13.87 -8.50 -2.27
CA PHE A 292 -12.49 -8.00 -2.11
C PHE A 292 -12.26 -7.30 -0.77
N SER A 293 -10.99 -7.19 -0.40
CA SER A 293 -10.58 -6.47 0.81
C SER A 293 -10.85 -4.97 0.68
N VAL A 294 -11.01 -4.31 1.83
CA VAL A 294 -11.20 -2.86 1.91
C VAL A 294 -10.12 -2.26 2.80
N ARG A 295 -9.58 -1.13 2.35
CA ARG A 295 -8.70 -0.24 3.12
C ARG A 295 -9.39 1.10 3.21
N CYS A 296 -9.58 1.64 4.41
CA CYS A 296 -10.17 2.96 4.56
C CYS A 296 -9.09 4.04 4.58
N VAL A 297 -9.48 5.24 4.20
CA VAL A 297 -8.66 6.44 4.19
C VAL A 297 -9.40 7.58 4.88
N LYS A 298 -8.64 8.50 5.46
CA LYS A 298 -9.10 9.75 6.03
C LYS A 298 -8.30 10.90 5.43
N ASP A 299 -9.04 11.92 4.99
CA ASP A 299 -8.50 13.17 4.44
C ASP A 299 -7.87 14.07 5.50
#